data_AF-A0A6M3LNU0-F1
#
_entry.id   AF-A0A6M3LNU0-F1
#
_cell.length_a   1.000
_cell.length_b   1.000
_cell.length_c   1.000
_cell.angle_alpha   90.00
_cell.angle_beta   90.00
_cell.angle_gamma   90.00
#
_symmetry.space_group_name_H-M   'P 1'
#
loop_
_entity.id
_entity.type
_entity.pdbx_description
1 polymer ?
#
loop_
_entity_poly.entity_id
_entity_poly.type
_entity_poly.pdbx_seq_one_letter_code
_entity_poly.pdbx_strand_id
1 'polypeptide(L)'
;MSKEGGLVYIQVYIADTLAHVWKTGEPLETFGARVMLWLLSGEEDPVGTLPDDVGLWAQWLKIDADAMRVHYDRITRGWRRDENGRWIVRRVVEQGETMAAASERGRKAANARYRKKKGGACRRTANAMRT
;
A
#
# COMPACT_ATOMS: atom_id res chain seq x y z
N MET A 1 -6.66 1.95 -10.60
CA MET A 1 -5.97 3.10 -9.97
C MET A 1 -5.43 4.00 -11.08
N SER A 2 -5.55 5.33 -10.98
CA SER A 2 -5.02 6.25 -12.01
C SER A 2 -3.49 6.32 -11.94
N LYS A 3 -2.83 6.66 -13.06
CA LYS A 3 -1.36 6.78 -13.20
C LYS A 3 -0.72 7.73 -12.18
N GLU A 4 -1.48 8.66 -11.61
CA GLU A 4 -1.01 9.61 -10.59
C GLU A 4 -0.73 8.94 -9.23
N GLY A 5 -1.41 7.82 -8.92
CA GLY A 5 -1.16 7.06 -7.70
C GLY A 5 0.20 6.36 -7.68
N GLY A 6 0.79 6.08 -8.84
CA GLY A 6 2.08 5.40 -8.97
C GLY A 6 3.28 6.30 -8.66
N LEU A 7 3.20 7.61 -8.89
CA LEU A 7 4.31 8.55 -8.69
C LEU A 7 4.54 8.93 -7.22
N VAL A 8 3.46 9.11 -6.44
CA VAL A 8 3.53 9.31 -4.98
C VAL A 8 4.15 8.09 -4.29
N TYR A 9 3.91 6.92 -4.87
CA TYR A 9 4.39 5.63 -4.43
C TYR A 9 5.94 5.56 -4.46
N ILE A 10 6.58 6.08 -5.52
CA ILE A 10 8.04 6.01 -5.72
C ILE A 10 8.79 6.87 -4.69
N GLN A 11 8.30 8.08 -4.43
CA GLN A 11 8.96 9.03 -3.53
C GLN A 11 9.01 8.55 -2.07
N VAL A 12 7.92 7.95 -1.57
CA VAL A 12 7.86 7.45 -0.19
C VAL A 12 8.82 6.28 0.02
N TYR A 13 8.97 5.41 -0.98
CA TYR A 13 9.86 4.26 -0.91
C TYR A 13 11.35 4.65 -0.97
N ILE A 14 11.72 5.57 -1.87
CA ILE A 14 13.10 6.03 -1.98
C ILE A 14 13.56 6.68 -0.67
N ALA A 15 12.73 7.52 -0.04
CA ALA A 15 13.10 8.19 1.20
C ALA A 15 13.37 7.22 2.37
N ASP A 16 12.51 6.20 2.53
CA ASP A 16 12.63 5.24 3.64
C ASP A 16 13.79 4.26 3.42
N THR A 17 13.93 3.80 2.18
CA THR A 17 14.97 2.83 1.82
C THR A 17 16.36 3.47 1.84
N LEU A 18 16.50 4.71 1.36
CA LEU A 18 17.77 5.45 1.47
C LEU A 18 18.17 5.69 2.93
N ALA A 19 17.23 6.07 3.79
CA ALA A 19 17.49 6.25 5.21
C ALA A 19 17.94 4.94 5.88
N HIS A 20 17.33 3.81 5.51
CA HIS A 20 17.73 2.49 6.00
C HIS A 20 19.13 2.09 5.55
N VAL A 21 19.45 2.24 4.26
CA VAL A 21 20.79 1.91 3.72
C VAL A 21 21.86 2.76 4.37
N TRP A 22 21.62 4.07 4.49
CA TRP A 22 22.55 4.99 5.15
C TRP A 22 22.82 4.59 6.61
N LYS A 23 21.79 4.14 7.33
CA LYS A 23 21.89 3.74 8.73
C LYS A 23 22.54 2.36 8.93
N THR A 24 22.32 1.43 8.01
CA THR A 24 22.68 0.01 8.19
C THR A 24 23.91 -0.43 7.39
N GLY A 25 24.38 0.38 6.44
CA GLY A 25 25.49 0.01 5.56
C GLY A 25 25.15 -1.18 4.67
N GLU A 26 23.86 -1.36 4.36
CA GLU A 26 23.42 -2.48 3.53
C GLU A 26 24.09 -2.46 2.15
N PRO A 27 24.50 -3.62 1.60
CA PRO A 27 25.16 -3.68 0.30
C PRO A 27 24.33 -3.02 -0.81
N LEU A 28 25.01 -2.28 -1.69
CA LEU A 28 24.36 -1.52 -2.76
C LEU A 28 23.62 -2.43 -3.73
N GLU A 29 24.07 -3.67 -3.89
CA GLU A 29 23.44 -4.70 -4.72
C GLU A 29 22.09 -5.11 -4.15
N THR A 30 22.00 -5.28 -2.82
CA THR A 30 20.74 -5.61 -2.15
C THR A 30 19.76 -4.42 -2.21
N PHE A 31 20.27 -3.20 -2.07
CA PHE A 31 19.48 -1.98 -2.27
C PHE A 31 18.96 -1.86 -3.71
N GLY A 32 19.84 -2.04 -4.70
CA GLY A 32 19.51 -2.00 -6.12
C GLY A 32 18.45 -3.03 -6.50
N ALA A 33 18.60 -4.27 -6.03
CA ALA A 33 17.61 -5.34 -6.24
C ALA A 33 16.22 -4.95 -5.70
N ARG A 34 16.16 -4.34 -4.52
CA ARG A 34 14.91 -3.85 -3.93
C ARG A 34 14.27 -2.71 -4.71
N VAL A 35 15.07 -1.77 -5.20
CA VAL A 35 14.53 -0.67 -6.03
C VAL A 35 13.99 -1.23 -7.35
N MET A 36 14.70 -2.16 -7.96
CA MET A 36 14.28 -2.79 -9.21
C MET A 36 12.99 -3.60 -9.06
N LEU A 37 12.90 -4.47 -8.05
CA LEU A 37 11.66 -5.22 -7.78
C LEU A 37 10.48 -4.31 -7.48
N TRP A 38 10.73 -3.18 -6.83
CA TRP A 38 9.70 -2.20 -6.57
C TRP A 38 9.19 -1.53 -7.85
N LEU A 39 10.09 -1.13 -8.75
CA LEU A 39 9.72 -0.57 -10.06
C LEU A 39 8.91 -1.60 -10.88
N LEU A 40 9.36 -2.85 -10.91
CA LEU A 40 8.68 -3.95 -11.60
C LEU A 40 7.28 -4.19 -11.02
N SER A 41 7.12 -4.13 -9.70
CA SER A 41 5.80 -4.27 -9.07
C SER A 41 4.80 -3.20 -9.53
N GLY A 42 5.28 -2.02 -9.94
CA GLY A 42 4.44 -0.95 -10.48
C GLY A 42 3.83 -1.27 -11.85
N GLU A 43 4.40 -2.24 -12.56
CA GLU A 43 3.95 -2.69 -13.89
C GLU A 43 3.10 -3.97 -13.83
N GLU A 44 3.11 -4.66 -12.68
CA GLU A 44 2.34 -5.89 -12.47
C GLU A 44 0.83 -5.65 -12.36
N ASP A 45 0.05 -6.71 -12.58
CA ASP A 45 -1.40 -6.73 -12.33
C ASP A 45 -1.72 -7.78 -11.24
N PRO A 46 -2.17 -7.38 -10.04
CA PRO A 46 -2.45 -6.00 -9.59
C PRO A 46 -1.18 -5.16 -9.39
N VAL A 47 -1.31 -3.85 -9.61
CA VAL A 47 -0.23 -2.87 -9.42
C VAL A 47 0.25 -2.85 -7.97
N GLY A 48 1.57 -2.83 -7.80
CA GLY A 48 2.24 -2.84 -6.50
C GLY A 48 2.37 -4.23 -5.89
N THR A 49 2.20 -5.29 -6.69
CA THR A 49 2.37 -6.68 -6.26
C THR A 49 3.51 -7.37 -7.00
N LEU A 50 4.09 -8.41 -6.38
CA LEU A 50 5.03 -9.32 -7.03
C LEU A 50 4.57 -10.77 -6.82
N PRO A 51 4.77 -11.65 -7.82
CA PRO A 51 4.52 -13.07 -7.67
C PRO A 51 5.49 -13.68 -6.65
N ASP A 52 5.07 -14.74 -5.95
CA ASP A 52 5.95 -15.48 -5.04
C ASP A 52 6.83 -16.48 -5.80
N ASP A 53 7.73 -15.95 -6.62
CA ASP A 53 8.62 -16.72 -7.46
C ASP A 53 10.03 -16.11 -7.47
N VAL A 54 10.92 -16.70 -6.67
CA VAL A 54 12.33 -16.29 -6.56
C VAL A 54 13.07 -16.48 -7.87
N GLY A 55 12.72 -17.50 -8.66
CA GLY A 55 13.34 -17.75 -9.96
C GLY A 55 13.01 -16.66 -10.96
N LEU A 56 11.75 -16.22 -10.97
CA LEU A 56 11.32 -15.10 -11.81
C LEU A 56 11.99 -13.78 -11.39
N TRP A 57 12.09 -13.52 -10.08
CA TRP A 57 12.78 -12.32 -9.59
C TRP A 57 14.26 -12.33 -9.95
N ALA A 58 14.93 -13.49 -9.84
CA ALA A 58 16.31 -13.66 -10.24
C ALA A 58 16.50 -13.39 -11.73
N GLN A 59 15.57 -13.85 -12.58
CA GLN A 59 15.57 -13.55 -14.02
C GLN A 59 15.42 -12.05 -14.29
N TRP A 60 14.47 -11.37 -13.65
CA TRP A 60 14.28 -9.93 -13.81
C TRP A 60 15.51 -9.13 -13.40
N LEU A 61 16.13 -9.52 -12.28
CA LEU A 61 17.32 -8.86 -11.73
C LEU A 61 18.62 -9.31 -12.41
N LYS A 62 18.57 -10.30 -13.30
CA LYS A 62 19.73 -10.91 -13.97
C LYS A 62 20.80 -11.39 -12.99
N ILE A 63 20.35 -11.99 -11.89
CA ILE A 63 21.20 -12.59 -10.87
C ILE A 63 20.92 -14.08 -10.78
N ASP A 64 21.89 -14.83 -10.26
CA ASP A 64 21.70 -16.25 -9.99
C ASP A 64 20.62 -16.45 -8.89
N ALA A 65 19.83 -17.52 -9.03
CA ALA A 65 18.73 -17.79 -8.10
C ALA A 65 19.23 -18.14 -6.69
N ASP A 66 20.39 -18.78 -6.55
CA ASP A 66 20.96 -19.09 -5.24
C ASP A 66 21.55 -17.83 -4.60
N ALA A 67 22.18 -16.97 -5.39
CA ALA A 67 22.58 -15.64 -4.93
C ALA A 67 21.37 -14.81 -4.47
N MET A 68 20.24 -14.90 -5.18
CA MET A 68 18.99 -14.25 -4.79
C MET A 68 18.45 -14.78 -3.45
N ARG A 69 18.52 -16.11 -3.23
CA ARG A 69 18.08 -16.73 -1.96
C ARG A 69 18.87 -16.22 -0.75
N VAL A 70 20.18 -16.02 -0.89
CA VAL A 70 21.03 -15.48 0.18
C VAL A 70 20.56 -14.07 0.61
N HIS A 71 20.03 -13.30 -0.32
CA HIS A 71 19.55 -11.94 -0.07
C HIS A 71 18.04 -11.83 0.13
N TYR A 72 17.31 -12.95 0.07
CA TYR A 72 15.85 -12.96 0.03
C TYR A 72 15.21 -12.21 1.19
N ASP A 73 15.64 -12.46 2.43
CA ASP A 73 15.10 -11.79 3.62
C ASP A 73 15.35 -10.28 3.62
N ARG A 74 16.50 -9.86 3.08
CA ARG A 74 16.85 -8.43 3.00
C ARG A 74 16.08 -7.73 1.88
N ILE A 75 15.84 -8.45 0.78
CA ILE A 75 15.13 -7.94 -0.38
C ILE A 75 13.63 -7.86 -0.14
N THR A 76 13.05 -8.87 0.49
CA THR A 76 11.63 -8.89 0.88
C THR A 76 11.35 -8.05 2.12
N ARG A 77 12.37 -7.44 2.74
CA ARG A 77 12.20 -6.53 3.86
C ARG A 77 11.34 -5.33 3.45
N GLY A 78 10.21 -5.15 4.12
CA GLY A 78 9.24 -4.10 3.80
C GLY A 78 8.13 -4.55 2.85
N TRP A 79 8.13 -5.81 2.44
CA TRP A 79 7.02 -6.46 1.74
C TRP A 79 6.21 -7.32 2.73
N ARG A 80 4.94 -7.57 2.41
CA ARG A 80 4.00 -8.41 3.13
C ARG A 80 3.27 -9.30 2.12
N ARG A 81 2.96 -10.53 2.48
CA ARG A 81 2.10 -11.39 1.66
C ARG A 81 0.64 -11.00 1.78
N ASP A 82 -0.06 -10.94 0.65
CA ASP A 82 -1.51 -10.81 0.61
C ASP A 82 -2.21 -12.16 0.79
N GLU A 83 -3.55 -12.15 0.76
CA GLU A 83 -4.39 -13.34 0.89
C GLU A 83 -4.17 -14.36 -0.24
N ASN A 84 -3.63 -13.93 -1.38
CA ASN A 84 -3.31 -14.78 -2.53
C ASN A 84 -1.83 -15.23 -2.54
N GLY A 85 -1.06 -14.89 -1.52
CA GLY A 85 0.36 -15.19 -1.40
C GLY A 85 1.29 -14.27 -2.21
N ARG A 86 0.76 -13.23 -2.87
CA ARG A 86 1.58 -12.22 -3.59
C ARG A 86 2.27 -11.29 -2.61
N TRP A 87 3.45 -10.82 -2.97
CA TRP A 87 4.18 -9.82 -2.19
C TRP A 87 3.66 -8.42 -2.50
N ILE A 88 3.26 -7.67 -1.47
CA ILE A 88 2.80 -6.29 -1.55
C ILE A 88 3.65 -5.43 -0.62
N VAL A 89 3.93 -4.19 -1.01
CA VAL A 89 4.68 -3.24 -0.18
C VAL A 89 3.90 -2.93 1.10
N ARG A 90 4.47 -3.27 2.26
CA ARG A 90 3.83 -3.17 3.59
C ARG A 90 3.32 -1.76 3.89
N ARG A 91 4.13 -0.74 3.60
CA ARG A 91 3.77 0.66 3.90
C ARG A 91 2.57 1.14 3.08
N VAL A 92 2.37 0.56 1.88
CA VAL A 92 1.19 0.88 1.10
C VAL A 92 -0.02 0.21 1.71
N VAL A 93 0.09 -1.06 2.09
CA VAL A 93 -0.99 -1.74 2.81
C VAL A 93 -1.42 -0.91 4.02
N GLU A 94 -0.47 -0.43 4.82
CA GLU A 94 -0.72 0.42 5.99
C GLU A 94 -1.36 1.78 5.62
N GLN A 95 -0.92 2.43 4.54
CA GLN A 95 -1.53 3.68 4.06
C GLN A 95 -2.94 3.46 3.50
N GLY A 96 -3.16 2.39 2.73
CA GLY A 96 -4.44 1.98 2.19
C GLY A 96 -5.45 1.66 3.30
N GLU A 97 -5.02 0.91 4.32
CA GLU A 97 -5.80 0.64 5.54
C GLU A 97 -6.16 1.96 6.26
N THR A 98 -5.22 2.88 6.38
CA THR A 98 -5.43 4.20 7.00
C THR A 98 -6.47 5.03 6.23
N MET A 99 -6.37 5.07 4.90
CA MET A 99 -7.30 5.77 4.03
C MET A 99 -8.70 5.12 4.04
N ALA A 100 -8.77 3.79 4.03
CA ALA A 100 -10.02 3.04 4.14
C ALA A 100 -10.72 3.32 5.48
N ALA A 101 -9.99 3.33 6.59
CA ALA A 101 -10.51 3.69 7.89
C ALA A 101 -11.00 5.15 7.95
N ALA A 102 -10.28 6.08 7.31
CA ALA A 102 -10.71 7.48 7.19
C ALA A 102 -12.01 7.61 6.36
N SER A 103 -12.10 6.92 5.23
CA SER A 103 -13.29 6.89 4.37
C SER A 103 -14.51 6.33 5.12
N GLU A 104 -14.33 5.22 5.84
CA GLU A 104 -15.41 4.60 6.62
C GLU A 104 -15.91 5.50 7.75
N ARG A 105 -14.99 6.21 8.44
CA ARG A 105 -15.35 7.24 9.43
C ARG A 105 -16.15 8.37 8.78
N GLY A 106 -15.74 8.83 7.60
CA GLY A 106 -16.47 9.84 6.82
C GLY A 106 -17.88 9.39 6.45
N ARG A 107 -18.03 8.15 5.97
CA ARG A 107 -19.31 7.55 5.60
C ARG A 107 -20.25 7.42 6.81
N LYS A 108 -19.75 6.93 7.94
CA LYS A 108 -20.52 6.85 9.20
C LYS A 108 -20.98 8.24 9.66
N ALA A 109 -20.11 9.24 9.62
CA ALA A 109 -20.45 10.62 9.99
C ALA A 109 -21.50 11.25 9.07
N ALA A 110 -21.39 11.03 7.76
CA ALA A 110 -22.38 11.48 6.77
C ALA A 110 -23.76 10.85 7.02
N ASN A 111 -23.80 9.53 7.26
CA ASN A 111 -25.03 8.82 7.57
C ASN A 111 -25.68 9.29 8.88
N ALA A 112 -24.88 9.55 9.92
CA ALA A 112 -25.37 10.11 11.17
C ALA A 112 -25.98 11.51 10.98
N ARG A 113 -25.34 12.37 10.18
CA ARG A 113 -25.87 13.71 9.83
C ARG A 113 -27.18 13.61 9.04
N TYR A 114 -27.26 12.70 8.07
CA TYR A 114 -28.48 12.46 7.30
C TYR A 114 -29.64 12.01 8.20
N ARG A 115 -29.41 11.04 9.09
CA ARG A 115 -30.43 10.57 10.06
C ARG A 115 -30.88 11.68 11.01
N LYS A 116 -29.96 12.51 11.52
CA LYS A 116 -30.31 13.65 12.39
C LYS A 116 -31.12 14.71 11.65
N LYS A 117 -30.80 15.00 10.38
CA LYS A 117 -31.57 15.94 9.55
C LYS A 117 -32.97 15.42 9.26
N LYS A 118 -33.12 14.13 8.96
CA LYS A 118 -34.43 13.49 8.70
C LYS A 118 -35.29 13.41 9.97
N GLY A 119 -34.70 13.03 11.11
CA GLY A 119 -35.39 13.02 12.41
C GLY A 119 -35.77 14.41 12.92
N GLY A 120 -34.92 15.43 12.70
CA GLY A 120 -35.20 16.81 13.05
C GLY A 120 -36.21 17.52 12.11
N ALA A 121 -36.35 17.04 10.87
CA ALA A 121 -37.42 17.47 9.96
C ALA A 121 -38.76 16.88 10.41
N CYS A 122 -38.80 15.57 10.72
CA CYS A 122 -40.01 14.88 11.18
C CYS A 122 -40.54 15.43 12.52
N ARG A 123 -39.65 15.89 13.40
CA ARG A 123 -40.03 16.48 14.70
C ARG A 123 -40.54 17.92 14.57
N ARG A 124 -40.07 18.68 13.57
CA ARG A 124 -40.57 20.04 13.28
C ARG A 124 -41.93 20.03 12.59
N THR A 125 -42.16 19.12 11.65
CA THR A 125 -43.48 18.95 11.02
C THR A 125 -44.53 18.47 12.01
N ALA A 126 -44.17 17.58 12.95
CA ALA A 126 -45.09 17.13 14.01
C ALA A 126 -45.50 18.24 15.00
N ASN A 127 -44.61 19.20 15.29
CA ASN A 127 -44.94 20.33 16.17
C ASN A 127 -45.78 21.41 15.46
N ALA A 128 -45.60 21.62 14.15
CA ALA A 128 -46.38 22.60 13.38
C ALA A 128 -47.85 22.18 13.16
N MET A 129 -48.19 20.91 13.37
CA MET A 129 -49.57 20.40 13.28
C MET A 129 -50.32 20.42 14.62
N ARG A 130 -49.67 20.84 15.72
CA ARG A 130 -50.27 20.95 17.07
C ARG A 130 -50.59 22.40 17.49
N THR A 131 -50.31 23.38 16.64
CA THR A 131 -50.67 24.79 16.78
C THR A 131 -51.76 25.13 15.79
#